data_AF-A0A8T6N7T2-F1
#
_entry.id   AF-A0A8T6N7T2-F1
#
_cell.length_a   1.000
_cell.length_b   1.000
_cell.length_c   1.000
_cell.angle_alpha   90.00
_cell.angle_beta   90.00
_cell.angle_gamma   90.00
#
_symmetry.space_group_name_H-M   'P 1'
#
loop_
_entity.id
_entity.type
_entity.pdbx_description
1 polymer ?
#
loop_
_entity_poly.entity_id
_entity_poly.type
_entity_poly.pdbx_seq_one_letter_code
_entity_poly.pdbx_strand_id
1 'polypeptide(L)'
;MSKESPGITVSKSKDFSEWYTQVVLKAELADYAPVKGLIVLRPDGYAIWESIRETLDKKFKATGHRNAFLPVLIPESLLAKESDHFAGFTPEVFWVTHSGENEIGDKLALRPTSETLAYSMYSKWIQSWRDLPLKINFWNTALRAEIKATKPFLRTSEFLWQEGHTVHATKEEAEKEVLDILEIYKNTVEQELAIPVITGKKSDKEKFVGAVYTTTMESIMPDGKALQMGTSHFLGQNFSKPFEVKYLDKNNAETFAWQTSWGVSWRLIGAMIMVHGDDKGLVLPPRVAPIQVVIVPIYYNEQDSARVNEAADKVEKILKEKGLRVHVDRRDQLTPGFKYNEWEMRGVPLRIEVGPKDIDKNKVMYATRHIKQKLDLPMDSISSEIDGILQKIQNEMFEAAKKLFAEKTVRTSEYSEFRTALEKGNFIDAGWCGKKECEEKIKEDTMADIRVIPFDAQNSGKCVYCKNASTTNAIFGRAY
;
A
#
# COMPACT_ATOMS: atom_id res chain seq x y z
N MET A 1 11.81 -33.15 0.65
CA MET A 1 12.08 -31.75 1.03
C MET A 1 13.41 -31.37 0.39
N SER A 2 13.36 -30.64 -0.72
CA SER A 2 14.55 -30.22 -1.47
C SER A 2 15.46 -29.37 -0.58
N LYS A 3 16.78 -29.56 -0.75
CA LYS A 3 17.85 -28.75 -0.15
C LYS A 3 17.83 -27.33 -0.74
N GLU A 4 16.81 -26.55 -0.44
CA GLU A 4 16.82 -25.13 -0.80
C GLU A 4 17.63 -24.35 0.24
N SER A 5 18.51 -23.47 -0.26
CA SER A 5 19.27 -22.55 0.58
C SER A 5 18.29 -21.72 1.42
N PRO A 6 18.50 -21.61 2.75
CA PRO A 6 17.55 -20.92 3.64
C PRO A 6 17.46 -19.40 3.37
N GLY A 7 18.44 -18.82 2.66
CA GLY A 7 18.47 -17.40 2.31
C GLY A 7 17.97 -17.10 0.89
N ILE A 8 17.92 -15.81 0.54
CA ILE A 8 17.65 -15.35 -0.83
C ILE A 8 18.82 -15.74 -1.75
N THR A 9 18.53 -16.33 -2.90
CA THR A 9 19.56 -16.87 -3.83
C THR A 9 19.83 -15.99 -5.05
N VAL A 10 18.98 -14.99 -5.30
CA VAL A 10 19.12 -14.05 -6.41
C VAL A 10 19.25 -12.62 -5.90
N SER A 11 20.06 -11.81 -6.57
CA SER A 11 20.19 -10.38 -6.23
C SER A 11 19.02 -9.59 -6.80
N LYS A 12 18.50 -8.65 -5.99
CA LYS A 12 17.44 -7.70 -6.37
C LYS A 12 17.74 -6.95 -7.66
N SER A 13 19.02 -6.64 -7.90
CA SER A 13 19.48 -5.91 -9.09
C SER A 13 19.59 -6.77 -10.35
N LYS A 14 19.75 -8.10 -10.20
CA LYS A 14 19.95 -9.02 -11.33
C LYS A 14 18.64 -9.63 -11.81
N ASP A 15 17.80 -10.08 -10.88
CA ASP A 15 16.47 -10.62 -11.17
C ASP A 15 15.49 -10.13 -10.11
N PHE A 16 14.96 -8.93 -10.33
CA PHE A 16 14.00 -8.31 -9.42
C PHE A 16 12.73 -9.14 -9.25
N SER A 17 12.33 -9.89 -10.29
CA SER A 17 11.08 -10.62 -10.24
C SER A 17 11.18 -11.86 -9.37
N GLU A 18 12.23 -12.66 -9.57
CA GLU A 18 12.50 -13.82 -8.75
C GLU A 18 12.89 -13.41 -7.32
N TRP A 19 13.69 -12.35 -7.17
CA TRP A 19 14.04 -11.81 -5.84
C TRP A 19 12.79 -11.48 -5.02
N TYR A 20 11.82 -10.76 -5.60
CA TYR A 20 10.60 -10.39 -4.91
C TYR A 20 9.82 -11.62 -4.44
N THR A 21 9.67 -12.62 -5.32
CA THR A 21 8.96 -13.86 -4.99
C THR A 21 9.66 -14.61 -3.85
N GLN A 22 10.98 -14.72 -3.90
CA GLN A 22 11.74 -15.35 -2.82
C GLN A 22 11.60 -14.61 -1.50
N VAL A 23 11.63 -13.28 -1.50
CA VAL A 23 11.43 -12.50 -0.27
C VAL A 23 10.05 -12.77 0.32
N VAL A 24 8.98 -12.72 -0.48
CA VAL A 24 7.61 -12.98 0.00
C VAL A 24 7.46 -14.38 0.59
N LEU A 25 7.91 -15.41 -0.12
CA LEU A 25 7.73 -16.81 0.27
C LEU A 25 8.65 -17.19 1.45
N LYS A 26 9.94 -16.88 1.35
CA LYS A 26 10.93 -17.28 2.37
C LYS A 26 10.78 -16.49 3.66
N ALA A 27 10.37 -15.21 3.59
CA ALA A 27 10.04 -14.43 4.80
C ALA A 27 8.66 -14.78 5.38
N GLU A 28 7.99 -15.79 4.82
CA GLU A 28 6.74 -16.33 5.36
C GLU A 28 5.61 -15.29 5.41
N LEU A 29 5.52 -14.40 4.41
CA LEU A 29 4.46 -13.39 4.34
C LEU A 29 3.18 -13.94 3.68
N ALA A 30 3.34 -14.72 2.62
CA ALA A 30 2.24 -15.35 1.91
C ALA A 30 2.71 -16.60 1.15
N ASP A 31 1.77 -17.48 0.83
CA ASP A 31 1.96 -18.61 -0.07
C ASP A 31 1.04 -18.51 -1.28
N TYR A 32 1.38 -19.18 -2.38
CA TYR A 32 0.45 -19.34 -3.50
C TYR A 32 -0.69 -20.29 -3.10
N ALA A 33 -1.93 -19.85 -3.30
CA ALA A 33 -3.08 -20.74 -3.17
C ALA A 33 -3.11 -21.75 -4.32
N PRO A 34 -3.78 -22.92 -4.17
CA PRO A 34 -4.01 -23.85 -5.26
C PRO A 34 -5.07 -23.34 -6.27
N VAL A 35 -5.15 -22.02 -6.48
CA VAL A 35 -6.02 -21.33 -7.42
C VAL A 35 -5.22 -20.19 -8.04
N LYS A 36 -5.19 -20.12 -9.37
CA LYS A 36 -4.40 -19.11 -10.10
C LYS A 36 -4.78 -17.69 -9.64
N GLY A 37 -3.75 -16.92 -9.28
CA GLY A 37 -3.87 -15.52 -8.92
C GLY A 37 -4.32 -15.26 -7.48
N LEU A 38 -4.58 -16.30 -6.69
CA LEU A 38 -4.89 -16.17 -5.27
C LEU A 38 -3.66 -16.52 -4.43
N ILE A 39 -3.58 -15.90 -3.26
CA ILE A 39 -2.53 -16.14 -2.27
C ILE A 39 -3.16 -16.41 -0.91
N VAL A 40 -2.46 -17.16 -0.07
CA VAL A 40 -2.78 -17.34 1.35
C VAL A 40 -1.87 -16.41 2.14
N LEU A 41 -2.44 -15.47 2.91
CA LEU A 41 -1.65 -14.65 3.81
C LEU A 41 -1.25 -15.48 5.03
N ARG A 42 0.05 -15.50 5.31
CA ARG A 42 0.59 -16.07 6.54
C ARG A 42 0.52 -15.02 7.66
N PRO A 43 0.68 -15.43 8.93
CA PRO A 43 0.50 -14.54 10.09
C PRO A 43 1.29 -13.24 10.00
N ASP A 44 2.56 -13.27 9.59
CA ASP A 44 3.38 -12.06 9.49
C ASP A 44 2.91 -11.11 8.39
N GLY A 45 2.51 -11.66 7.22
CA GLY A 45 1.92 -10.86 6.15
C GLY A 45 0.59 -10.22 6.55
N TYR A 46 -0.25 -10.97 7.29
CA TYR A 46 -1.51 -10.45 7.82
C TYR A 46 -1.29 -9.39 8.91
N ALA A 47 -0.33 -9.59 9.81
CA ALA A 47 -0.01 -8.62 10.87
C ALA A 47 0.46 -7.27 10.31
N ILE A 48 1.19 -7.25 9.19
CA ILE A 48 1.53 -6.01 8.49
C ILE A 48 0.26 -5.33 7.96
N TRP A 49 -0.66 -6.08 7.36
CA TRP A 49 -1.94 -5.55 6.91
C TRP A 49 -2.77 -5.00 8.07
N GLU A 50 -2.81 -5.68 9.21
CA GLU A 50 -3.51 -5.22 10.41
C GLU A 50 -2.94 -3.90 10.93
N SER A 51 -1.62 -3.73 10.96
CA SER A 51 -0.99 -2.48 11.36
C SER A 51 -1.37 -1.30 10.46
N ILE A 52 -1.38 -1.52 9.14
CA ILE A 52 -1.84 -0.52 8.16
C ILE A 52 -3.33 -0.22 8.36
N ARG A 53 -4.14 -1.29 8.51
CA ARG A 53 -5.59 -1.21 8.71
C ARG A 53 -5.92 -0.37 9.93
N GLU A 54 -5.37 -0.72 11.09
CA GLU A 54 -5.65 -0.06 12.37
C GLU A 54 -5.26 1.42 12.34
N THR A 55 -4.11 1.73 11.72
CA THR A 55 -3.66 3.11 11.60
C THR A 55 -4.61 3.95 10.75
N LEU A 56 -4.99 3.44 9.57
CA LEU A 56 -5.95 4.12 8.70
C LEU A 56 -7.33 4.22 9.34
N ASP A 57 -7.81 3.13 9.93
CA ASP A 57 -9.13 3.06 10.58
C ASP A 57 -9.26 4.08 11.71
N LYS A 58 -8.21 4.23 12.54
CA LYS A 58 -8.14 5.28 13.57
C LYS A 58 -8.23 6.68 12.96
N LYS A 59 -7.50 6.95 11.86
CA LYS A 59 -7.51 8.25 11.17
C LYS A 59 -8.87 8.55 10.53
N PHE A 60 -9.53 7.57 9.93
CA PHE A 60 -10.87 7.73 9.36
C PHE A 60 -11.92 8.00 10.44
N LYS A 61 -11.89 7.26 11.55
CA LYS A 61 -12.78 7.50 12.69
C LYS A 61 -12.60 8.90 13.28
N ALA A 62 -11.37 9.40 13.33
CA ALA A 62 -11.08 10.76 13.80
C ALA A 62 -11.71 11.85 12.91
N THR A 63 -12.00 11.56 11.64
CA THR A 63 -12.66 12.49 10.69
C THR A 63 -14.15 12.23 10.50
N GLY A 64 -14.75 11.40 11.37
CA GLY A 64 -16.19 11.13 11.40
C GLY A 64 -16.67 9.97 10.53
N HIS A 65 -15.75 9.20 9.93
CA HIS A 65 -16.11 8.02 9.17
C HIS A 65 -16.56 6.87 10.07
N ARG A 66 -17.50 6.09 9.57
CA ARG A 66 -18.01 4.90 10.26
C ARG A 66 -17.84 3.66 9.40
N ASN A 67 -17.40 2.57 10.01
CA ASN A 67 -17.30 1.30 9.31
C ASN A 67 -18.68 0.67 9.12
N ALA A 68 -18.87 0.04 7.97
CA ALA A 68 -20.02 -0.82 7.69
C ALA A 68 -19.57 -2.07 6.92
N PHE A 69 -20.54 -2.89 6.50
CA PHE A 69 -20.31 -4.12 5.75
C PHE A 69 -21.28 -4.20 4.58
N LEU A 70 -20.78 -4.64 3.42
CA LEU A 70 -21.57 -4.96 2.24
C LEU A 70 -21.37 -6.42 1.84
N PRO A 71 -22.44 -7.11 1.38
CA PRO A 71 -22.32 -8.45 0.81
C PRO A 71 -21.34 -8.50 -0.37
N VAL A 72 -20.76 -9.68 -0.60
CA VAL A 72 -19.78 -9.89 -1.68
C VAL A 72 -20.43 -10.06 -3.07
N LEU A 73 -21.70 -10.45 -3.11
CA LEU A 73 -22.43 -10.75 -4.34
C LEU A 73 -23.27 -9.55 -4.80
N ILE A 74 -23.16 -9.18 -6.07
CA ILE A 74 -23.91 -8.11 -6.72
C ILE A 74 -24.76 -8.70 -7.84
N PRO A 75 -26.09 -8.49 -7.87
CA PRO A 75 -26.92 -8.92 -8.98
C PRO A 75 -26.52 -8.24 -10.31
N GLU A 76 -26.54 -9.00 -11.42
CA GLU A 76 -26.24 -8.48 -12.77
C GLU A 76 -27.17 -7.32 -13.13
N SER A 77 -28.46 -7.45 -12.80
CA SER A 77 -29.45 -6.39 -12.99
C SER A 77 -29.08 -5.07 -12.29
N LEU A 78 -28.38 -5.15 -11.16
CA LEU A 78 -27.94 -3.97 -10.42
C LEU A 78 -26.66 -3.36 -11.01
N LEU A 79 -25.72 -4.21 -11.43
CA LEU A 79 -24.50 -3.77 -12.12
C LEU A 79 -24.81 -3.07 -13.44
N ALA A 80 -25.81 -3.57 -14.16
CA ALA A 80 -26.23 -3.02 -15.45
C ALA A 80 -26.81 -1.59 -15.37
N LYS A 81 -27.18 -1.09 -14.18
CA LYS A 81 -27.61 0.30 -14.00
C LYS A 81 -26.51 1.33 -14.32
N GLU A 82 -25.26 0.88 -14.42
CA GLU A 82 -24.12 1.74 -14.67
C GLU A 82 -23.28 1.23 -15.85
N SER A 83 -23.90 1.22 -17.03
CA SER A 83 -23.35 0.58 -18.25
C SER A 83 -21.95 1.03 -18.63
N ASP A 84 -21.62 2.32 -18.46
CA ASP A 84 -20.34 2.89 -18.92
C ASP A 84 -19.15 2.42 -18.06
N HIS A 85 -19.31 2.38 -16.74
CA HIS A 85 -18.31 1.82 -15.83
C HIS A 85 -18.33 0.29 -15.86
N PHE A 86 -19.52 -0.33 -15.90
CA PHE A 86 -19.65 -1.78 -15.97
C PHE A 86 -18.93 -2.35 -17.19
N ALA A 87 -19.04 -1.70 -18.37
CA ALA A 87 -18.33 -2.10 -19.58
C ALA A 87 -16.80 -2.18 -19.39
N GLY A 88 -16.23 -1.37 -18.49
CA GLY A 88 -14.82 -1.43 -18.10
C GLY A 88 -14.45 -2.63 -17.23
N PHE A 89 -15.41 -3.16 -16.45
CA PHE A 89 -15.20 -4.29 -15.54
C PHE A 89 -15.67 -5.63 -16.10
N THR A 90 -16.52 -5.67 -17.13
CA THR A 90 -17.10 -6.91 -17.69
C THR A 90 -16.07 -8.03 -17.93
N PRO A 91 -14.86 -7.77 -18.46
CA PRO A 91 -13.85 -8.82 -18.67
C PRO A 91 -13.22 -9.36 -17.37
N GLU A 92 -13.34 -8.63 -16.27
CA GLU A 92 -12.67 -8.88 -14.99
C GLU A 92 -13.61 -9.38 -13.89
N VAL A 93 -14.87 -9.73 -14.19
CA VAL A 93 -15.85 -10.17 -13.17
C VAL A 93 -15.94 -11.70 -13.10
N PHE A 94 -15.88 -12.24 -11.88
CA PHE A 94 -16.29 -13.62 -11.61
C PHE A 94 -17.81 -13.69 -11.38
N TRP A 95 -18.46 -14.69 -11.99
CA TRP A 95 -19.90 -14.87 -11.91
C TRP A 95 -20.27 -16.15 -11.15
N VAL A 96 -21.23 -16.02 -10.24
CA VAL A 96 -21.98 -17.14 -9.68
C VAL A 96 -23.24 -17.31 -10.52
N THR A 97 -23.39 -18.50 -11.10
CA THR A 97 -24.53 -18.86 -11.97
C THR A 97 -25.34 -20.04 -11.42
N HIS A 98 -24.86 -20.69 -10.35
CA HIS A 98 -25.51 -21.86 -9.75
C HIS A 98 -25.47 -21.78 -8.22
N SER A 99 -26.50 -22.34 -7.58
CA SER A 99 -26.54 -22.65 -6.14
C SER A 99 -26.72 -24.15 -5.96
N GLY A 100 -25.67 -24.83 -5.51
CA GLY A 100 -25.59 -26.29 -5.63
C GLY A 100 -25.64 -26.69 -7.11
N GLU A 101 -26.64 -27.48 -7.49
CA GLU A 101 -26.86 -27.92 -8.88
C GLU A 101 -27.89 -27.07 -9.64
N ASN A 102 -28.56 -26.12 -8.98
CA ASN A 102 -29.62 -25.33 -9.60
C ASN A 102 -29.06 -24.05 -10.21
N GLU A 103 -29.37 -23.78 -11.48
CA GLU A 103 -29.11 -22.48 -12.10
C GLU A 103 -29.92 -21.38 -11.39
N ILE A 104 -29.27 -20.24 -11.15
CA ILE A 104 -29.94 -19.07 -10.55
C ILE A 104 -30.40 -18.11 -11.64
N GLY A 105 -31.54 -17.44 -11.42
CA GLY A 105 -32.14 -16.56 -12.43
C GLY A 105 -31.27 -15.34 -12.76
N ASP A 106 -31.07 -14.45 -11.79
CA ASP A 106 -30.18 -13.30 -11.95
C ASP A 106 -28.76 -13.71 -11.54
N LYS A 107 -27.80 -13.58 -12.46
CA LYS A 107 -26.40 -13.95 -12.18
C LYS A 107 -25.85 -13.00 -11.11
N LEU A 108 -25.01 -13.53 -10.24
CA LEU A 108 -24.41 -12.74 -9.17
C LEU A 108 -22.92 -12.57 -9.42
N ALA A 109 -22.48 -11.34 -9.61
CA ALA A 109 -21.07 -11.00 -9.68
C ALA A 109 -20.43 -11.05 -8.29
N LEU A 110 -19.23 -11.63 -8.19
CA LEU A 110 -18.33 -11.33 -7.07
C LEU A 110 -17.83 -9.90 -7.25
N ARG A 111 -17.99 -9.06 -6.23
CA ARG A 111 -17.73 -7.63 -6.35
C ARG A 111 -16.28 -7.31 -6.81
N PRO A 112 -16.10 -6.60 -7.92
CA PRO A 112 -14.80 -6.00 -8.26
C PRO A 112 -14.59 -4.65 -7.55
N THR A 113 -15.70 -4.05 -7.09
CA THR A 113 -15.86 -2.79 -6.36
C THR A 113 -17.30 -2.69 -5.81
N SER A 114 -17.57 -1.84 -4.81
CA SER A 114 -18.87 -1.81 -4.12
C SER A 114 -19.81 -0.64 -4.45
N GLU A 115 -19.48 0.25 -5.41
CA GLU A 115 -20.29 1.45 -5.73
C GLU A 115 -21.77 1.13 -5.96
N THR A 116 -22.06 0.14 -6.80
CA THR A 116 -23.43 -0.21 -7.20
C THR A 116 -24.27 -0.69 -6.02
N LEU A 117 -23.69 -1.48 -5.12
CA LEU A 117 -24.34 -1.90 -3.86
C LEU A 117 -24.49 -0.73 -2.89
N ALA A 118 -23.41 0.03 -2.65
CA ALA A 118 -23.40 1.13 -1.69
C ALA A 118 -24.46 2.18 -2.05
N TYR A 119 -24.49 2.64 -3.30
CA TYR A 119 -25.36 3.73 -3.71
C TYR A 119 -26.83 3.34 -3.82
N SER A 120 -27.11 2.06 -4.10
CA SER A 120 -28.46 1.50 -3.99
C SER A 120 -29.01 1.50 -2.57
N MET A 121 -28.12 1.46 -1.57
CA MET A 121 -28.51 1.58 -0.16
C MET A 121 -28.56 3.03 0.28
N TYR A 122 -27.64 3.87 -0.19
CA TYR A 122 -27.58 5.28 0.19
C TYR A 122 -28.80 6.06 -0.29
N SER A 123 -29.39 5.72 -1.45
CA SER A 123 -30.66 6.32 -1.89
C SER A 123 -31.84 6.00 -0.97
N LYS A 124 -31.76 4.93 -0.17
CA LYS A 124 -32.77 4.62 0.86
C LYS A 124 -32.50 5.35 2.16
N TRP A 125 -31.23 5.50 2.52
CA TRP A 125 -30.82 6.09 3.81
C TRP A 125 -30.87 7.60 3.82
N ILE A 126 -30.66 8.24 2.66
CA ILE A 126 -30.59 9.70 2.52
C ILE A 126 -31.94 10.19 2.03
N GLN A 127 -32.55 11.10 2.79
CA GLN A 127 -33.83 11.73 2.45
C GLN A 127 -33.75 13.26 2.55
N SER A 128 -32.94 13.78 3.48
CA SER A 128 -32.80 15.20 3.78
C SER A 128 -31.33 15.61 3.89
N TRP A 129 -31.05 16.90 3.74
CA TRP A 129 -29.75 17.49 4.02
C TRP A 129 -29.24 17.19 5.44
N ARG A 130 -30.14 16.82 6.37
CA ARG A 130 -29.82 16.42 7.75
C ARG A 130 -29.14 15.05 7.85
N ASP A 131 -29.30 14.21 6.83
CA ASP A 131 -28.65 12.90 6.75
C ASP A 131 -27.21 12.99 6.22
N LEU A 132 -26.79 14.21 5.82
CA LEU A 132 -25.49 14.50 5.22
C LEU A 132 -24.58 15.29 6.17
N PRO A 133 -23.26 15.08 6.12
CA PRO A 133 -22.56 14.14 5.24
C PRO A 133 -22.67 12.69 5.75
N LEU A 134 -22.91 11.76 4.82
CA LEU A 134 -22.82 10.32 5.09
C LEU A 134 -21.38 9.87 4.77
N LYS A 135 -20.65 9.38 5.77
CA LYS A 135 -19.23 8.98 5.63
C LYS A 135 -19.02 7.54 6.05
N ILE A 136 -18.97 6.62 5.08
CA ILE A 136 -18.89 5.18 5.36
C ILE A 136 -17.60 4.58 4.79
N ASN A 137 -16.98 3.72 5.57
CA ASN A 137 -15.79 2.96 5.21
C ASN A 137 -16.07 1.44 5.24
N PHE A 138 -15.43 0.69 4.34
CA PHE A 138 -15.51 -0.75 4.29
C PHE A 138 -14.10 -1.36 4.26
N TRP A 139 -13.86 -2.33 5.14
CA TRP A 139 -12.69 -3.21 5.09
C TRP A 139 -13.13 -4.56 4.56
N ASN A 140 -12.68 -4.93 3.37
CA ASN A 140 -13.18 -6.14 2.72
C ASN A 140 -12.23 -6.69 1.64
N THR A 141 -12.70 -7.69 0.87
CA THR A 141 -12.02 -8.17 -0.34
C THR A 141 -12.72 -7.69 -1.61
N ALA A 142 -11.91 -7.41 -2.63
CA ALA A 142 -12.36 -7.29 -4.02
C ALA A 142 -11.79 -8.42 -4.86
N LEU A 143 -12.58 -8.86 -5.83
CA LEU A 143 -12.22 -9.94 -6.74
C LEU A 143 -12.25 -9.44 -8.18
N ARG A 144 -11.14 -9.64 -8.89
CA ARG A 144 -10.99 -9.30 -10.31
C ARG A 144 -10.38 -10.50 -11.02
N ALA A 145 -11.04 -10.98 -12.08
CA ALA A 145 -10.55 -12.08 -12.89
C ALA A 145 -9.29 -11.65 -13.65
N GLU A 146 -8.14 -11.75 -12.98
CA GLU A 146 -6.89 -11.25 -13.50
C GLU A 146 -6.34 -12.18 -14.59
N ILE A 147 -6.31 -11.67 -15.82
CA ILE A 147 -5.90 -12.42 -17.00
C ILE A 147 -4.37 -12.36 -17.17
N LYS A 148 -3.70 -11.32 -16.64
CA LYS A 148 -2.25 -11.14 -16.73
C LYS A 148 -1.49 -11.94 -15.67
N ALA A 149 -0.16 -11.87 -15.73
CA ALA A 149 0.70 -12.49 -14.74
C ALA A 149 0.45 -11.89 -13.35
N THR A 150 0.17 -12.75 -12.37
CA THR A 150 -0.07 -12.35 -10.98
C THR A 150 1.23 -12.29 -10.20
N LYS A 151 1.30 -11.36 -9.25
CA LYS A 151 2.43 -11.19 -8.36
C LYS A 151 1.91 -10.88 -6.95
N PRO A 152 2.32 -11.65 -5.91
CA PRO A 152 1.79 -11.49 -4.55
C PRO A 152 1.79 -10.03 -4.09
N PHE A 153 0.71 -9.61 -3.43
CA PHE A 153 0.42 -8.23 -2.99
C PHE A 153 0.26 -7.16 -4.09
N LEU A 154 0.91 -7.29 -5.25
CA LEU A 154 0.86 -6.26 -6.31
C LEU A 154 -0.34 -6.42 -7.23
N ARG A 155 -0.56 -7.65 -7.69
CA ARG A 155 -1.56 -8.00 -8.70
C ARG A 155 -2.03 -9.44 -8.47
N THR A 156 -3.18 -9.58 -7.82
CA THR A 156 -3.83 -10.84 -7.46
C THR A 156 -5.30 -10.76 -7.86
N SER A 157 -5.93 -11.92 -8.06
CA SER A 157 -7.34 -11.98 -8.45
C SER A 157 -8.29 -11.73 -7.28
N GLU A 158 -7.83 -11.96 -6.06
CA GLU A 158 -8.50 -11.53 -4.83
C GLU A 158 -7.49 -10.70 -4.02
N PHE A 159 -7.95 -9.62 -3.41
CA PHE A 159 -7.11 -8.82 -2.55
C PHE A 159 -7.87 -8.15 -1.43
N LEU A 160 -7.21 -8.05 -0.27
CA LEU A 160 -7.69 -7.22 0.84
C LEU A 160 -7.51 -5.75 0.48
N TRP A 161 -8.58 -4.99 0.69
CA TRP A 161 -8.57 -3.56 0.50
C TRP A 161 -9.50 -2.84 1.45
N GLN A 162 -9.37 -1.53 1.38
CA GLN A 162 -10.24 -0.58 2.02
C GLN A 162 -10.87 0.26 0.91
N GLU A 163 -12.19 0.39 0.95
CA GLU A 163 -12.95 1.29 0.11
C GLU A 163 -13.86 2.17 0.98
N GLY A 164 -13.82 3.48 0.74
CA GLY A 164 -14.64 4.46 1.43
C GLY A 164 -15.56 5.14 0.44
N HIS A 165 -16.82 5.36 0.84
CA HIS A 165 -17.83 5.99 0.02
C HIS A 165 -18.56 7.04 0.86
N THR A 166 -18.54 8.28 0.37
CA THR A 166 -19.14 9.40 1.10
C THR A 166 -20.13 10.16 0.23
N VAL A 167 -21.10 10.79 0.89
CA VAL A 167 -22.15 11.58 0.25
C VAL A 167 -22.30 12.90 0.99
N HIS A 168 -22.33 14.00 0.24
CA HIS A 168 -22.28 15.37 0.74
C HIS A 168 -23.38 16.23 0.13
N ALA A 169 -23.75 17.28 0.85
CA ALA A 169 -24.77 18.21 0.39
C ALA A 169 -24.23 19.13 -0.71
N THR A 170 -22.97 19.55 -0.60
CA THR A 170 -22.35 20.47 -1.56
C THR A 170 -21.15 19.87 -2.29
N LYS A 171 -20.82 20.46 -3.43
CA LYS A 171 -19.64 20.11 -4.20
C LYS A 171 -18.36 20.36 -3.39
N GLU A 172 -18.32 21.48 -2.69
CA GLU A 172 -17.14 21.94 -1.94
C GLU A 172 -16.81 20.96 -0.79
N GLU A 173 -17.83 20.45 -0.10
CA GLU A 173 -17.67 19.41 0.93
C GLU A 173 -17.07 18.12 0.35
N ALA A 174 -17.58 17.67 -0.81
CA ALA A 174 -17.08 16.49 -1.49
C ALA A 174 -15.65 16.67 -2.03
N GLU A 175 -15.33 17.82 -2.63
CA GLU A 175 -13.96 18.10 -3.10
C GLU A 175 -12.97 18.20 -1.93
N LYS A 176 -13.38 18.76 -0.79
CA LYS A 176 -12.57 18.78 0.44
C LYS A 176 -12.32 17.36 0.94
N GLU A 177 -13.36 16.52 1.01
CA GLU A 177 -13.24 15.12 1.43
C GLU A 177 -12.22 14.35 0.57
N VAL A 178 -12.21 14.58 -0.75
CA VAL A 178 -11.24 13.94 -1.66
C VAL A 178 -9.80 14.26 -1.26
N LEU A 179 -9.52 15.53 -0.94
CA LEU A 179 -8.19 15.99 -0.57
C LEU A 179 -7.80 15.54 0.85
N ASP A 180 -8.72 15.62 1.81
CA ASP A 180 -8.50 15.19 3.19
C ASP A 180 -8.10 13.69 3.23
N ILE A 181 -8.80 12.85 2.46
CA ILE A 181 -8.49 11.41 2.39
C ILE A 181 -7.14 11.17 1.71
N LEU A 182 -6.84 11.87 0.62
CA LEU A 182 -5.56 11.73 -0.06
C LEU A 182 -4.40 12.11 0.87
N GLU A 183 -4.57 13.14 1.69
CA GLU A 183 -3.60 13.54 2.71
C GLU A 183 -3.44 12.46 3.81
N ILE A 184 -4.54 11.88 4.29
CA ILE A 184 -4.49 10.75 5.24
C ILE A 184 -3.69 9.58 4.65
N TYR A 185 -3.93 9.25 3.38
CA TYR A 185 -3.19 8.20 2.69
C TYR A 185 -1.72 8.51 2.52
N LYS A 186 -1.39 9.69 1.99
CA LYS A 186 0.00 10.17 1.83
C LYS A 186 0.75 10.08 3.15
N ASN A 187 0.19 10.70 4.20
CA ASN A 187 0.82 10.74 5.51
C ASN A 187 1.00 9.34 6.09
N THR A 188 0.06 8.42 5.88
CA THR A 188 0.21 7.03 6.35
C THR A 188 1.31 6.29 5.60
N VAL A 189 1.37 6.42 4.28
CA VAL A 189 2.42 5.76 3.48
C VAL A 189 3.81 6.31 3.81
N GLU A 190 3.97 7.63 3.92
CA GLU A 190 5.26 8.24 4.24
C GLU A 190 5.68 7.92 5.69
N GLN A 191 4.78 8.05 6.66
CA GLN A 191 5.12 7.93 8.07
C GLN A 191 5.21 6.48 8.56
N GLU A 192 4.33 5.58 8.09
CA GLU A 192 4.27 4.20 8.55
C GLU A 192 5.11 3.27 7.68
N LEU A 193 5.03 3.43 6.36
CA LEU A 193 5.75 2.56 5.41
C LEU A 193 7.11 3.11 5.01
N ALA A 194 7.45 4.35 5.38
CA ALA A 194 8.69 5.00 4.99
C ALA A 194 8.87 5.08 3.46
N ILE A 195 7.79 5.35 2.71
CA ILE A 195 7.82 5.43 1.24
C ILE A 195 7.44 6.84 0.79
N PRO A 196 8.30 7.55 0.03
CA PRO A 196 7.96 8.84 -0.57
C PRO A 196 6.94 8.67 -1.71
N VAL A 197 5.98 9.59 -1.79
CA VAL A 197 4.96 9.60 -2.86
C VAL A 197 4.78 11.00 -3.46
N ILE A 198 4.41 11.05 -4.74
CA ILE A 198 3.89 12.26 -5.38
C ILE A 198 2.37 12.16 -5.42
N THR A 199 1.70 13.23 -4.97
CA THR A 199 0.25 13.36 -5.00
C THR A 199 -0.19 14.35 -6.07
N GLY A 200 -1.32 14.06 -6.71
CA GLY A 200 -1.88 14.95 -7.73
C GLY A 200 -3.11 14.35 -8.40
N LYS A 201 -3.49 14.91 -9.55
CA LYS A 201 -4.63 14.43 -10.34
C LYS A 201 -4.18 13.43 -11.40
N LYS A 202 -5.06 12.50 -11.75
CA LYS A 202 -4.95 11.74 -13.01
C LYS A 202 -5.30 12.64 -14.20
N SER A 203 -4.79 12.32 -15.38
CA SER A 203 -5.30 12.86 -16.64
C SER A 203 -6.77 12.44 -16.82
N ASP A 204 -7.51 13.10 -17.73
CA ASP A 204 -8.88 12.69 -18.05
C ASP A 204 -8.96 11.27 -18.62
N LYS A 205 -7.88 10.78 -19.23
CA LYS A 205 -7.80 9.41 -19.76
C LYS A 205 -7.56 8.37 -18.66
N GLU A 206 -6.70 8.69 -17.70
CA GLU A 206 -6.26 7.76 -16.65
C GLU A 206 -7.07 7.88 -15.35
N LYS A 207 -8.11 8.73 -15.31
CA LYS A 207 -9.03 8.83 -14.18
C LYS A 207 -9.96 7.61 -14.14
N PHE A 208 -10.55 7.37 -12.97
CA PHE A 208 -11.58 6.35 -12.81
C PHE A 208 -12.80 6.64 -13.68
N VAL A 209 -13.26 5.61 -14.40
CA VAL A 209 -14.48 5.67 -15.20
C VAL A 209 -15.67 5.87 -14.25
N GLY A 210 -16.40 6.97 -14.43
CA GLY A 210 -17.46 7.42 -13.52
C GLY A 210 -17.05 8.59 -12.61
N ALA A 211 -15.76 8.91 -12.48
CA ALA A 211 -15.32 10.09 -11.72
C ALA A 211 -15.29 11.37 -12.58
N VAL A 212 -15.61 12.51 -11.95
CA VAL A 212 -15.35 13.84 -12.53
C VAL A 212 -13.84 14.05 -12.62
N TYR A 213 -13.12 13.83 -11.52
CA TYR A 213 -11.66 13.73 -11.50
C TYR A 213 -11.20 12.70 -10.47
N THR A 214 -9.99 12.19 -10.65
CA THR A 214 -9.34 11.27 -9.71
C THR A 214 -8.06 11.90 -9.19
N THR A 215 -7.85 11.83 -7.88
CA THR A 215 -6.57 12.11 -7.25
C THR A 215 -5.88 10.81 -6.87
N THR A 216 -4.55 10.82 -6.90
CA THR A 216 -3.74 9.62 -6.71
C THR A 216 -2.49 9.95 -5.89
N MET A 217 -1.91 8.92 -5.28
CA MET A 217 -0.53 8.94 -4.80
C MET A 217 0.29 7.90 -5.56
N GLU A 218 1.36 8.36 -6.21
CA GLU A 218 2.25 7.53 -7.03
C GLU A 218 3.65 7.48 -6.43
N SER A 219 4.32 6.34 -6.55
CA SER A 219 5.75 6.20 -6.29
C SER A 219 6.43 5.39 -7.40
N ILE A 220 7.75 5.47 -7.48
CA ILE A 220 8.55 4.67 -8.42
C ILE A 220 9.28 3.56 -7.67
N MET A 221 9.12 2.34 -8.15
CA MET A 221 9.78 1.17 -7.57
C MET A 221 11.22 1.05 -8.08
N PRO A 222 12.11 0.33 -7.38
CA PRO A 222 13.52 0.25 -7.78
C PRO A 222 13.78 -0.34 -9.17
N ASP A 223 12.86 -1.15 -9.70
CA ASP A 223 12.90 -1.67 -11.08
C ASP A 223 12.47 -0.64 -12.14
N GLY A 224 12.17 0.59 -11.72
CA GLY A 224 11.86 1.72 -12.59
C GLY A 224 10.41 1.83 -13.04
N LYS A 225 9.52 1.01 -12.46
CA LYS A 225 8.08 1.05 -12.75
C LYS A 225 7.31 1.86 -11.71
N ALA A 226 6.33 2.62 -12.19
CA ALA A 226 5.37 3.36 -11.41
C ALA A 226 4.41 2.42 -10.68
N LEU A 227 4.13 2.71 -9.41
CA LEU A 227 3.09 2.05 -8.64
C LEU A 227 2.11 3.09 -8.09
N GLN A 228 0.84 2.94 -8.45
CA GLN A 228 -0.25 3.66 -7.83
C GLN A 228 -0.52 3.05 -6.45
N MET A 229 -0.35 3.85 -5.41
CA MET A 229 -0.40 3.39 -4.02
C MET A 229 -1.76 3.62 -3.36
N GLY A 230 -2.58 4.52 -3.91
CA GLY A 230 -3.95 4.76 -3.47
C GLY A 230 -4.62 5.82 -4.31
N THR A 231 -5.93 5.97 -4.12
CA THR A 231 -6.75 6.85 -4.95
C THR A 231 -7.89 7.47 -4.15
N SER A 232 -8.28 8.69 -4.54
CA SER A 232 -9.43 9.39 -4.00
C SER A 232 -10.14 10.14 -5.12
N HIS A 233 -11.41 9.79 -5.34
CA HIS A 233 -12.21 10.14 -6.51
C HIS A 233 -13.28 11.16 -6.14
N PHE A 234 -13.34 12.25 -6.89
CA PHE A 234 -14.53 13.08 -6.92
C PHE A 234 -15.49 12.52 -7.96
N LEU A 235 -16.55 11.86 -7.50
CA LEU A 235 -17.55 11.24 -8.37
C LEU A 235 -18.58 12.25 -8.88
N GLY A 236 -18.64 13.42 -8.22
CA GLY A 236 -19.66 14.42 -8.51
C GLY A 236 -21.05 13.85 -8.29
N GLN A 237 -21.92 14.00 -9.28
CA GLN A 237 -23.27 13.44 -9.27
C GLN A 237 -23.42 12.24 -10.22
N ASN A 238 -22.32 11.72 -10.78
CA ASN A 238 -22.35 10.69 -11.84
C ASN A 238 -23.00 9.39 -11.37
N PHE A 239 -22.83 9.03 -10.10
CA PHE A 239 -23.49 7.87 -9.49
C PHE A 239 -24.83 8.22 -8.83
N SER A 240 -24.97 9.44 -8.27
CA SER A 240 -26.18 9.84 -7.57
C SER A 240 -27.41 9.88 -8.49
N LYS A 241 -27.20 10.20 -9.78
CA LYS A 241 -28.25 10.24 -10.79
C LYS A 241 -28.82 8.85 -11.12
N PRO A 242 -28.01 7.88 -11.60
CA PRO A 242 -28.52 6.54 -11.93
C PRO A 242 -29.02 5.73 -10.72
N PHE A 243 -28.47 5.99 -9.51
CA PHE A 243 -28.89 5.31 -8.29
C PHE A 243 -29.96 6.07 -7.48
N GLU A 244 -30.41 7.22 -7.99
CA GLU A 244 -31.41 8.10 -7.36
C GLU A 244 -31.05 8.49 -5.91
N VAL A 245 -29.76 8.77 -5.66
CA VAL A 245 -29.29 9.30 -4.37
C VAL A 245 -29.59 10.79 -4.32
N LYS A 246 -30.81 11.11 -3.89
CA LYS A 246 -31.33 12.47 -3.77
C LYS A 246 -31.53 12.86 -2.31
N TYR A 247 -31.67 14.16 -2.05
CA TYR A 247 -32.06 14.67 -0.74
C TYR A 247 -32.87 15.96 -0.88
N LEU A 248 -33.70 16.26 0.11
CA LEU A 248 -34.35 17.56 0.27
C LEU A 248 -33.36 18.57 0.88
N ASP A 249 -33.10 19.66 0.16
CA ASP A 249 -32.24 20.75 0.62
C ASP A 249 -32.93 21.59 1.72
N LYS A 250 -32.26 22.65 2.19
CA LYS A 250 -32.79 23.54 3.24
C LYS A 250 -34.05 24.31 2.81
N ASN A 251 -34.34 24.37 1.51
CA ASN A 251 -35.51 25.01 0.92
C ASN A 251 -36.60 23.99 0.55
N ASN A 252 -36.45 22.72 0.95
CA ASN A 252 -37.31 21.59 0.55
C ASN A 252 -37.33 21.32 -0.96
N ALA A 253 -36.27 21.70 -1.68
CA ALA A 253 -36.08 21.31 -3.06
C ALA A 253 -35.33 19.98 -3.15
N GLU A 254 -35.80 19.05 -3.98
CA GLU A 254 -35.12 17.80 -4.24
C GLU A 254 -33.89 18.04 -5.14
N THR A 255 -32.72 17.56 -4.72
CA THR A 255 -31.48 17.64 -5.48
C THR A 255 -30.64 16.39 -5.34
N PHE A 256 -29.71 16.17 -6.28
CA PHE A 256 -28.81 15.02 -6.28
C PHE A 256 -27.59 15.28 -5.39
N ALA A 257 -27.18 14.26 -4.64
CA ALA A 257 -26.08 14.39 -3.70
C ALA A 257 -24.70 14.31 -4.37
N TRP A 258 -23.69 14.93 -3.75
CA TRP A 258 -22.31 14.92 -4.25
C TRP A 258 -21.53 13.78 -3.61
N GLN A 259 -20.84 12.98 -4.41
CA GLN A 259 -20.24 11.74 -3.93
C GLN A 259 -18.72 11.69 -4.11
N THR A 260 -18.08 10.94 -3.22
CA THR A 260 -16.67 10.56 -3.35
C THR A 260 -16.52 9.07 -3.09
N SER A 261 -15.52 8.46 -3.72
CA SER A 261 -15.01 7.15 -3.33
C SER A 261 -13.49 7.17 -3.24
N TRP A 262 -12.90 6.29 -2.44
CA TRP A 262 -11.46 6.27 -2.22
C TRP A 262 -11.02 4.91 -1.73
N GLY A 263 -9.78 4.52 -2.05
CA GLY A 263 -9.30 3.19 -1.69
C GLY A 263 -7.79 2.98 -1.72
N VAL A 264 -7.37 2.04 -0.88
CA VAL A 264 -6.02 1.45 -0.82
C VAL A 264 -6.14 -0.05 -0.62
N SER A 265 -5.16 -0.82 -1.09
CA SER A 265 -5.13 -2.27 -0.93
C SER A 265 -3.82 -2.73 -0.31
N TRP A 266 -3.70 -4.04 -0.08
CA TRP A 266 -2.45 -4.67 0.33
C TRP A 266 -1.28 -4.47 -0.65
N ARG A 267 -1.51 -3.80 -1.79
CA ARG A 267 -0.46 -3.32 -2.70
C ARG A 267 0.55 -2.43 -1.99
N LEU A 268 0.15 -1.77 -0.91
CA LEU A 268 1.04 -1.05 -0.01
C LEU A 268 2.11 -1.96 0.62
N ILE A 269 1.79 -3.21 0.93
CA ILE A 269 2.76 -4.20 1.45
C ILE A 269 3.76 -4.55 0.36
N GLY A 270 3.28 -4.82 -0.86
CA GLY A 270 4.15 -5.10 -2.00
C GLY A 270 5.11 -3.94 -2.31
N ALA A 271 4.62 -2.70 -2.24
CA ALA A 271 5.45 -1.51 -2.38
C ALA A 271 6.55 -1.44 -1.32
N MET A 272 6.21 -1.64 -0.05
CA MET A 272 7.16 -1.64 1.07
C MET A 272 8.26 -2.71 0.90
N ILE A 273 7.88 -3.92 0.51
CA ILE A 273 8.83 -5.00 0.21
C ILE A 273 9.80 -4.55 -0.88
N MET A 274 9.28 -4.01 -1.99
CA MET A 274 10.08 -3.59 -3.13
C MET A 274 11.01 -2.43 -2.80
N VAL A 275 10.55 -1.42 -2.06
CA VAL A 275 11.36 -0.24 -1.72
C VAL A 275 12.50 -0.64 -0.78
N HIS A 276 12.19 -1.33 0.32
CA HIS A 276 13.14 -1.52 1.42
C HIS A 276 13.94 -2.82 1.38
N GLY A 277 13.39 -3.89 0.80
CA GLY A 277 14.04 -5.20 0.80
C GLY A 277 15.42 -5.19 0.14
N ASP A 278 16.30 -6.08 0.58
CA ASP A 278 17.66 -6.24 0.05
C ASP A 278 17.99 -7.71 -0.26
N ASP A 279 19.25 -7.99 -0.64
CA ASP A 279 19.71 -9.33 -0.99
C ASP A 279 19.78 -10.30 0.21
N LYS A 280 19.56 -9.82 1.45
CA LYS A 280 19.39 -10.68 2.62
C LYS A 280 17.94 -11.04 2.90
N GLY A 281 16.98 -10.31 2.32
CA GLY A 281 15.55 -10.57 2.50
C GLY A 281 14.75 -9.30 2.77
N LEU A 282 13.71 -9.47 3.57
CA LEU A 282 12.80 -8.40 3.96
C LEU A 282 13.51 -7.35 4.83
N VAL A 283 13.05 -6.10 4.74
CA VAL A 283 13.46 -4.98 5.62
C VAL A 283 12.19 -4.23 5.97
N LEU A 284 11.73 -4.32 7.21
CA LEU A 284 10.47 -3.71 7.64
C LEU A 284 10.70 -2.38 8.37
N PRO A 285 9.90 -1.34 8.07
CA PRO A 285 9.80 -0.17 8.93
C PRO A 285 9.30 -0.59 10.33
N PRO A 286 9.92 -0.12 11.43
CA PRO A 286 9.53 -0.48 12.79
C PRO A 286 8.04 -0.31 13.11
N ARG A 287 7.36 0.66 12.46
CA ARG A 287 5.94 0.91 12.77
C ARG A 287 5.02 -0.23 12.36
N VAL A 288 5.33 -0.90 11.24
CA VAL A 288 4.51 -1.99 10.68
C VAL A 288 5.09 -3.38 10.85
N ALA A 289 6.32 -3.51 11.37
CA ALA A 289 6.96 -4.81 11.57
C ALA A 289 6.19 -5.69 12.59
N PRO A 290 5.80 -6.94 12.26
CA PRO A 290 5.09 -7.81 13.20
C PRO A 290 5.89 -8.06 14.49
N ILE A 291 7.22 -8.20 14.35
CA ILE A 291 8.19 -8.22 15.44
C ILE A 291 9.11 -7.04 15.20
N GLN A 292 9.19 -6.12 16.17
CA GLN A 292 10.06 -4.95 16.13
C GLN A 292 11.45 -5.28 16.66
N VAL A 293 11.50 -6.08 17.72
CA VAL A 293 12.73 -6.48 18.39
C VAL A 293 12.77 -8.00 18.56
N VAL A 294 13.83 -8.63 18.08
CA VAL A 294 14.13 -10.03 18.43
C VAL A 294 15.30 -10.08 19.39
N ILE A 295 15.14 -10.82 20.49
CA ILE A 295 16.18 -11.07 21.48
C ILE A 295 16.76 -12.45 21.20
N VAL A 296 18.08 -12.52 21.04
CA VAL A 296 18.82 -13.78 20.82
C VAL A 296 19.75 -14.02 22.02
N PRO A 297 19.37 -14.93 22.94
CA PRO A 297 20.24 -15.43 23.99
C PRO A 297 21.42 -16.23 23.42
N ILE A 298 22.64 -16.00 23.91
CA ILE A 298 23.87 -16.62 23.44
C ILE A 298 24.63 -17.23 24.62
N TYR A 299 24.64 -18.55 24.71
CA TYR A 299 25.39 -19.33 25.70
C TYR A 299 25.82 -20.67 25.08
N TYR A 300 26.87 -21.27 25.65
CA TYR A 300 27.46 -22.53 25.16
C TYR A 300 27.55 -23.62 26.24
N ASN A 301 27.12 -23.32 27.46
CA ASN A 301 27.11 -24.24 28.60
C ASN A 301 25.85 -23.99 29.46
N GLU A 302 25.48 -24.96 30.30
CA GLU A 302 24.29 -24.87 31.16
C GLU A 302 24.41 -23.80 32.24
N GLN A 303 25.64 -23.53 32.72
CA GLN A 303 25.90 -22.56 33.78
C GLN A 303 25.55 -21.12 33.34
N ASP A 304 25.94 -20.75 32.12
CA ASP A 304 25.62 -19.44 31.52
C ASP A 304 24.17 -19.36 31.07
N SER A 305 23.54 -20.49 30.69
CA SER A 305 22.17 -20.54 30.18
C SER A 305 21.18 -19.85 31.12
N ALA A 306 21.19 -20.20 32.41
CA ALA A 306 20.25 -19.63 33.38
C ALA A 306 20.38 -18.10 33.48
N ARG A 307 21.61 -17.59 33.65
CA ARG A 307 21.89 -16.16 33.78
C ARG A 307 21.55 -15.39 32.49
N VAL A 308 21.88 -15.95 31.33
CA VAL A 308 21.59 -15.31 30.03
C VAL A 308 20.10 -15.27 29.74
N ASN A 309 19.38 -16.34 30.07
CA ASN A 309 17.93 -16.39 29.90
C ASN A 309 17.20 -15.42 30.84
N GLU A 310 17.64 -15.29 32.09
CA GLU A 310 17.12 -14.30 33.04
C GLU A 310 17.36 -12.87 32.55
N ALA A 311 18.56 -12.58 32.01
CA ALA A 311 18.85 -11.28 31.42
C ALA A 311 17.97 -11.00 30.20
N ALA A 312 17.76 -11.99 29.33
CA ALA A 312 16.86 -11.87 28.18
C ALA A 312 15.41 -11.61 28.61
N ASP A 313 14.92 -12.26 29.67
CA ASP A 313 13.57 -12.02 30.23
C ASP A 313 13.42 -10.60 30.79
N LYS A 314 14.47 -10.07 31.45
CA LYS A 314 14.49 -8.68 31.93
C LYS A 314 14.38 -7.70 30.76
N VAL A 315 15.17 -7.90 29.71
CA VAL A 315 15.10 -7.07 28.50
C VAL A 315 13.74 -7.18 27.83
N GLU A 316 13.21 -8.39 27.66
CA GLU A 316 11.88 -8.61 27.07
C GLU A 316 10.80 -7.86 27.84
N LYS A 317 10.82 -7.96 29.17
CA LYS A 317 9.87 -7.26 30.04
C LYS A 317 9.92 -5.75 29.86
N ILE A 318 11.11 -5.15 29.88
CA ILE A 318 11.30 -3.69 29.68
C ILE A 318 10.69 -3.26 28.34
N LEU A 319 10.95 -4.02 27.28
CA LEU A 319 10.47 -3.69 25.94
C LEU A 319 8.96 -3.89 25.79
N LYS A 320 8.38 -4.94 26.41
CA LYS A 320 6.93 -5.17 26.42
C LYS A 320 6.18 -4.12 27.24
N GLU A 321 6.74 -3.65 28.35
CA GLU A 321 6.17 -2.54 29.15
C GLU A 321 6.11 -1.22 28.36
N LYS A 322 6.98 -1.05 27.36
CA LYS A 322 6.94 0.04 26.38
C LYS A 322 5.92 -0.18 25.25
N GLY A 323 5.23 -1.31 25.22
CA GLY A 323 4.28 -1.66 24.17
C GLY A 323 4.93 -2.16 22.87
N LEU A 324 6.21 -2.54 22.90
CA LEU A 324 6.91 -3.06 21.72
C LEU A 324 6.55 -4.52 21.45
N ARG A 325 6.56 -4.88 20.16
CA ARG A 325 6.36 -6.26 19.70
C ARG A 325 7.69 -7.00 19.71
N VAL A 326 7.86 -7.88 20.68
CA VAL A 326 9.14 -8.53 21.00
C VAL A 326 9.03 -10.04 20.89
N HIS A 327 10.07 -10.67 20.36
CA HIS A 327 10.22 -12.13 20.35
C HIS A 327 11.57 -12.54 20.96
N VAL A 328 11.60 -13.59 21.78
CA VAL A 328 12.84 -14.18 22.30
C VAL A 328 13.08 -15.52 21.63
N ASP A 329 14.17 -15.64 20.87
CA ASP A 329 14.51 -16.86 20.15
C ASP A 329 15.31 -17.85 21.02
N ARG A 330 14.56 -18.68 21.75
CA ARG A 330 15.10 -19.67 22.70
C ARG A 330 15.47 -21.02 22.09
N ARG A 331 15.42 -21.17 20.76
CA ARG A 331 15.72 -22.44 20.07
C ARG A 331 17.20 -22.81 20.27
N ASP A 332 17.51 -23.73 21.16
CA ASP A 332 18.88 -24.13 21.53
C ASP A 332 19.55 -25.03 20.49
N GLN A 333 18.75 -25.73 19.68
CA GLN A 333 19.19 -26.56 18.57
C GLN A 333 19.73 -25.76 17.37
N LEU A 334 19.63 -24.42 17.39
CA LEU A 334 20.08 -23.54 16.31
C LEU A 334 21.25 -22.68 16.76
N THR A 335 22.27 -22.56 15.91
CA THR A 335 23.41 -21.68 16.19
C THR A 335 22.98 -20.20 16.15
N PRO A 336 23.64 -19.30 16.91
CA PRO A 336 23.35 -17.86 16.84
C PRO A 336 23.40 -17.31 15.41
N GLY A 337 24.38 -17.73 14.62
CA GLY A 337 24.50 -17.31 13.21
C GLY A 337 23.30 -17.71 12.35
N PHE A 338 22.73 -18.90 12.58
CA PHE A 338 21.51 -19.32 11.90
C PHE A 338 20.32 -18.43 12.29
N LYS A 339 20.12 -18.19 13.58
CA LYS A 339 19.07 -17.30 14.09
C LYS A 339 19.20 -15.90 13.50
N TYR A 340 20.42 -15.36 13.44
CA TYR A 340 20.68 -14.04 12.88
C TYR A 340 20.23 -13.96 11.42
N ASN A 341 20.58 -14.96 10.62
CA ASN A 341 20.19 -15.00 9.21
C ASN A 341 18.67 -15.11 9.04
N GLU A 342 18.00 -15.96 9.82
CA GLU A 342 16.55 -16.11 9.78
C GLU A 342 15.82 -14.80 10.09
N TRP A 343 16.19 -14.13 11.18
CA TRP A 343 15.55 -12.88 11.58
C TRP A 343 15.93 -11.69 10.69
N GLU A 344 17.13 -11.69 10.11
CA GLU A 344 17.50 -10.73 9.07
C GLU A 344 16.66 -10.96 7.80
N MET A 345 16.47 -12.21 7.38
CA MET A 345 15.69 -12.54 6.18
C MET A 345 14.20 -12.22 6.36
N ARG A 346 13.65 -12.44 7.56
CA ARG A 346 12.30 -12.03 7.96
C ARG A 346 12.15 -10.53 8.26
N GLY A 347 13.23 -9.76 8.19
CA GLY A 347 13.20 -8.30 8.23
C GLY A 347 12.88 -7.67 9.58
N VAL A 348 13.17 -8.37 10.69
CA VAL A 348 13.01 -7.79 12.04
C VAL A 348 13.90 -6.55 12.18
N PRO A 349 13.37 -5.36 12.51
CA PRO A 349 14.12 -4.11 12.50
C PRO A 349 15.35 -4.09 13.42
N LEU A 350 15.21 -4.65 14.62
CA LEU A 350 16.23 -4.65 15.65
C LEU A 350 16.44 -6.05 16.23
N ARG A 351 17.69 -6.50 16.25
CA ARG A 351 18.08 -7.71 16.99
C ARG A 351 18.91 -7.31 18.20
N ILE A 352 18.56 -7.80 19.38
CA ILE A 352 19.35 -7.68 20.61
C ILE A 352 20.03 -9.01 20.89
N GLU A 353 21.35 -8.99 21.04
CA GLU A 353 22.21 -10.12 21.35
C GLU A 353 22.54 -10.05 22.86
N VAL A 354 22.24 -11.13 23.59
CA VAL A 354 22.46 -11.22 25.05
C VAL A 354 23.41 -12.38 25.33
N GLY A 355 24.63 -12.10 25.74
CA GLY A 355 25.64 -13.11 26.07
C GLY A 355 26.34 -12.84 27.41
N PRO A 356 27.03 -13.84 28.00
CA PRO A 356 27.61 -13.74 29.34
C PRO A 356 28.59 -12.57 29.49
N LYS A 357 29.44 -12.35 28.47
CA LYS A 357 30.41 -11.24 28.46
C LYS A 357 29.78 -9.85 28.45
N ASP A 358 28.59 -9.71 27.87
CA ASP A 358 27.86 -8.44 27.81
C ASP A 358 27.14 -8.19 29.13
N ILE A 359 26.60 -9.24 29.75
CA ILE A 359 26.01 -9.17 31.10
C ILE A 359 27.08 -8.80 32.14
N ASP A 360 28.30 -9.34 32.04
CA ASP A 360 29.43 -8.95 32.92
C ASP A 360 29.77 -7.45 32.84
N LYS A 361 29.44 -6.81 31.71
CA LYS A 361 29.67 -5.38 31.46
C LYS A 361 28.40 -4.55 31.57
N ASN A 362 27.32 -5.12 32.12
CA ASN A 362 26.00 -4.50 32.24
C ASN A 362 25.47 -3.87 30.93
N LYS A 363 25.65 -4.58 29.81
CA LYS A 363 25.23 -4.13 28.47
C LYS A 363 24.65 -5.26 27.64
N VAL A 364 24.01 -4.90 26.53
CA VAL A 364 23.66 -5.80 25.42
C VAL A 364 24.24 -5.23 24.14
N MET A 365 24.33 -6.06 23.10
CA MET A 365 24.61 -5.58 21.75
C MET A 365 23.31 -5.54 20.96
N TYR A 366 23.08 -4.51 20.15
CA TYR A 366 22.01 -4.52 19.17
C TYR A 366 22.54 -4.40 17.74
N ALA A 367 21.81 -4.99 16.80
CA ALA A 367 22.05 -4.92 15.37
C ALA A 367 20.81 -4.37 14.66
N THR A 368 20.99 -3.35 13.84
CA THR A 368 19.91 -2.77 13.01
C THR A 368 19.81 -3.47 11.66
N ARG A 369 18.59 -3.69 11.17
CA ARG A 369 18.38 -4.45 9.93
C ARG A 369 18.62 -3.66 8.65
N HIS A 370 18.22 -2.40 8.61
CA HIS A 370 18.25 -1.55 7.41
C HIS A 370 19.68 -1.17 7.00
N ILE A 371 20.57 -0.90 7.96
CA ILE A 371 21.99 -0.53 7.69
C ILE A 371 23.02 -1.54 8.23
N LYS A 372 22.59 -2.61 8.92
CA LYS A 372 23.49 -3.67 9.44
C LYS A 372 24.52 -3.15 10.45
N GLN A 373 24.19 -2.06 11.15
CA GLN A 373 25.04 -1.47 12.19
C GLN A 373 24.91 -2.25 13.49
N LYS A 374 26.04 -2.55 14.14
CA LYS A 374 26.11 -3.15 15.48
C LYS A 374 26.64 -2.15 16.50
N LEU A 375 25.96 -2.00 17.62
CA LEU A 375 26.32 -1.09 18.70
C LEU A 375 26.06 -1.73 20.07
N ASP A 376 26.79 -1.26 21.07
CA ASP A 376 26.55 -1.58 22.47
C ASP A 376 25.43 -0.70 23.02
N LEU A 377 24.60 -1.25 23.90
CA LEU A 377 23.55 -0.55 24.64
C LEU A 377 23.62 -0.95 26.12
N PRO A 378 23.92 -0.02 27.05
CA PRO A 378 23.86 -0.30 28.48
C PRO A 378 22.47 -0.82 28.88
N MET A 379 22.42 -1.85 29.72
CA MET A 379 21.14 -2.48 30.11
C MET A 379 20.20 -1.48 30.80
N ASP A 380 20.75 -0.59 31.61
CA ASP A 380 20.00 0.43 32.34
C ASP A 380 19.41 1.50 31.41
N SER A 381 20.00 1.69 30.23
CA SER A 381 19.55 2.67 29.23
C SER A 381 18.51 2.13 28.24
N ILE A 382 18.24 0.81 28.22
CA ILE A 382 17.36 0.18 27.23
C ILE A 382 15.98 0.87 27.19
N SER A 383 15.37 1.09 28.37
CA SER A 383 14.05 1.71 28.47
C SER A 383 14.03 3.15 27.92
N SER A 384 15.07 3.94 28.13
CA SER A 384 15.12 5.33 27.69
C SER A 384 15.51 5.50 26.22
N GLU A 385 16.32 4.59 25.67
CA GLU A 385 16.91 4.76 24.33
C GLU A 385 16.16 4.00 23.21
N ILE A 386 15.44 2.92 23.53
CA ILE A 386 14.86 2.02 22.51
C ILE A 386 13.91 2.72 21.53
N ASP A 387 13.05 3.61 22.02
CA ASP A 387 12.10 4.36 21.20
C ASP A 387 12.85 5.27 20.20
N GLY A 388 13.94 5.89 20.66
CA GLY A 388 14.83 6.72 19.84
C GLY A 388 15.54 5.90 18.77
N ILE A 389 15.98 4.68 19.09
CA ILE A 389 16.61 3.76 18.13
C ILE A 389 15.60 3.37 17.03
N LEU A 390 14.40 2.94 17.38
CA LEU A 390 13.38 2.56 16.40
C LEU A 390 12.92 3.76 15.56
N GLN A 391 12.77 4.94 16.16
CA GLN A 391 12.44 6.16 15.41
C GLN A 391 13.55 6.57 14.45
N LYS A 392 14.82 6.38 14.85
CA LYS A 392 15.98 6.61 13.98
C LYS A 392 15.96 5.65 12.78
N ILE A 393 15.69 4.36 12.99
CA ILE A 393 15.55 3.38 11.90
C ILE A 393 14.46 3.85 10.92
N GLN A 394 13.28 4.22 11.41
CA GLN A 394 12.16 4.70 10.57
C GLN A 394 12.58 5.92 9.70
N ASN A 395 13.23 6.90 10.32
CA ASN A 395 13.66 8.12 9.63
C ASN A 395 14.75 7.83 8.58
N GLU A 396 15.75 7.02 8.92
CA GLU A 396 16.83 6.66 7.98
C GLU A 396 16.30 5.87 6.79
N MET A 397 15.32 4.98 7.00
CA MET A 397 14.63 4.29 5.91
C MET A 397 13.88 5.24 4.99
N PHE A 398 13.14 6.20 5.56
CA PHE A 398 12.40 7.19 4.76
C PHE A 398 13.34 8.09 3.95
N GLU A 399 14.40 8.62 4.57
CA GLU A 399 15.36 9.48 3.88
C GLU A 399 16.14 8.74 2.78
N ALA A 400 16.49 7.46 3.00
CA ALA A 400 17.10 6.63 1.97
C ALA A 400 16.15 6.41 0.79
N ALA A 401 14.88 6.08 1.05
CA ALA A 401 13.86 5.91 0.01
C ALA A 401 13.59 7.22 -0.74
N LYS A 402 13.50 8.35 -0.03
CA LYS A 402 13.32 9.70 -0.59
C LYS A 402 14.46 10.11 -1.50
N LYS A 403 15.71 9.82 -1.12
CA LYS A 403 16.88 10.05 -1.96
C LYS A 403 16.79 9.26 -3.27
N LEU A 404 16.51 7.96 -3.19
CA LEU A 404 16.35 7.11 -4.39
C LEU A 404 15.20 7.58 -5.28
N PHE A 405 14.09 7.98 -4.68
CA PHE A 405 12.93 8.52 -5.39
C PHE A 405 13.28 9.79 -6.18
N ALA A 406 14.05 10.70 -5.56
CA ALA A 406 14.53 11.91 -6.23
C ALA A 406 15.51 11.61 -7.36
N GLU A 407 16.47 10.69 -7.15
CA GLU A 407 17.42 10.24 -8.18
C GLU A 407 16.73 9.58 -9.37
N LYS A 408 15.60 8.91 -9.11
CA LYS A 408 14.76 8.24 -10.11
C LYS A 408 13.75 9.18 -10.79
N THR A 409 13.75 10.48 -10.48
CA THR A 409 12.86 11.46 -11.08
C THR A 409 13.67 12.47 -11.88
N VAL A 410 13.50 12.47 -13.20
CA VAL A 410 14.25 13.32 -14.13
C VAL A 410 13.32 14.33 -14.75
N ARG A 411 13.71 15.61 -14.74
CA ARG A 411 13.01 16.66 -15.48
C ARG A 411 13.63 16.87 -16.85
N THR A 412 12.82 16.98 -17.89
CA THR A 412 13.28 17.32 -19.25
C THR A 412 12.20 18.03 -20.08
N SER A 413 12.64 18.85 -21.04
CA SER A 413 11.80 19.46 -22.08
C SER A 413 11.97 18.79 -23.46
N GLU A 414 12.90 17.85 -23.59
CA GLU A 414 13.27 17.23 -24.85
C GLU A 414 12.81 15.78 -24.96
N TYR A 415 12.11 15.45 -26.05
CA TYR A 415 11.52 14.12 -26.23
C TYR A 415 12.57 13.02 -26.42
N SER A 416 13.76 13.36 -26.93
CA SER A 416 14.89 12.44 -26.98
C SER A 416 15.37 12.04 -25.58
N GLU A 417 15.62 13.03 -24.72
CA GLU A 417 16.01 12.82 -23.32
C GLU A 417 14.93 12.10 -22.52
N PHE A 418 13.65 12.44 -22.76
CA PHE A 418 12.49 11.76 -22.20
C PHE A 418 12.57 10.25 -22.44
N ARG A 419 12.79 9.83 -23.69
CA ARG A 419 12.91 8.42 -24.06
C ARG A 419 14.13 7.76 -23.41
N THR A 420 15.28 8.42 -23.46
CA THR A 420 16.50 7.88 -22.82
C THR A 420 16.35 7.71 -21.31
N ALA A 421 15.69 8.66 -20.64
CA ALA A 421 15.47 8.59 -19.20
C ALA A 421 14.43 7.51 -18.84
N LEU A 422 13.40 7.28 -19.66
CA LEU A 422 12.45 6.18 -19.48
C LEU A 422 13.12 4.80 -19.58
N GLU A 423 14.04 4.60 -20.52
CA GLU A 423 14.78 3.32 -20.63
C GLU A 423 15.68 3.06 -19.42
N LYS A 424 16.11 4.12 -18.73
CA LYS A 424 16.83 4.01 -17.44
C LYS A 424 15.89 3.74 -16.25
N GLY A 425 14.58 3.61 -16.50
CA GLY A 425 13.57 3.34 -15.49
C GLY A 425 13.37 4.52 -14.53
N ASN A 426 13.24 5.73 -15.07
CA ASN A 426 12.95 6.94 -14.30
C ASN A 426 11.51 7.41 -14.49
N PHE A 427 11.01 8.12 -13.48
CA PHE A 427 9.90 9.06 -13.61
C PHE A 427 10.36 10.28 -14.38
N ILE A 428 9.52 10.75 -15.29
CA ILE A 428 9.83 11.91 -16.11
C ILE A 428 8.88 13.04 -15.77
N ASP A 429 9.41 14.13 -15.21
CA ASP A 429 8.70 15.39 -15.06
C ASP A 429 8.87 16.21 -16.35
N ALA A 430 7.77 16.36 -17.11
CA ALA A 430 7.81 17.05 -18.38
C ALA A 430 6.53 17.83 -18.67
N GLY A 431 6.65 18.88 -19.48
CA GLY A 431 5.50 19.71 -19.89
C GLY A 431 4.50 18.91 -20.72
N TRP A 432 3.21 19.07 -20.42
CA TRP A 432 2.10 18.46 -21.15
C TRP A 432 1.09 19.53 -21.58
N CYS A 433 0.53 19.40 -22.78
CA CYS A 433 -0.39 20.40 -23.35
C CYS A 433 -1.86 20.21 -22.95
N GLY A 434 -2.19 19.23 -22.11
CA GLY A 434 -3.58 18.93 -21.74
C GLY A 434 -4.35 18.09 -22.77
N LYS A 435 -3.75 17.77 -23.90
CA LYS A 435 -4.41 17.05 -25.01
C LYS A 435 -4.22 15.55 -24.89
N LYS A 436 -5.32 14.80 -24.98
CA LYS A 436 -5.35 13.33 -24.93
C LYS A 436 -4.51 12.69 -26.03
N GLU A 437 -4.47 13.29 -27.22
CA GLU A 437 -3.71 12.78 -28.35
C GLU A 437 -2.20 12.72 -28.07
N CYS A 438 -1.67 13.69 -27.30
CA CYS A 438 -0.25 13.68 -26.91
C CYS A 438 0.04 12.58 -25.89
N GLU A 439 -0.86 12.36 -24.92
CA GLU A 439 -0.74 11.26 -23.97
C GLU A 439 -0.79 9.90 -24.68
N GLU A 440 -1.68 9.75 -25.67
CA GLU A 440 -1.79 8.55 -26.50
C GLU A 440 -0.54 8.27 -27.32
N LYS A 441 -0.01 9.28 -27.99
CA LYS A 441 1.20 9.11 -28.78
C LYS A 441 2.42 8.77 -27.92
N ILE A 442 2.57 9.39 -26.76
CA ILE A 442 3.64 9.03 -25.81
C ILE A 442 3.49 7.56 -25.37
N LYS A 443 2.26 7.11 -25.04
CA LYS A 443 2.00 5.72 -24.67
C LYS A 443 2.34 4.76 -25.81
N GLU A 444 1.90 5.04 -27.02
CA GLU A 444 2.19 4.23 -28.22
C GLU A 444 3.70 4.11 -28.46
N ASP A 445 4.43 5.23 -28.36
CA ASP A 445 5.87 5.29 -28.64
C ASP A 445 6.74 4.66 -27.54
N THR A 446 6.30 4.71 -26.28
CA THR A 446 7.20 4.47 -25.12
C THR A 446 6.65 3.49 -24.07
N MET A 447 5.37 3.13 -24.17
CA MET A 447 4.59 2.42 -23.14
C MET A 447 4.47 3.17 -21.80
N ALA A 448 4.81 4.46 -21.75
CA ALA A 448 4.64 5.29 -20.56
C ALA A 448 3.31 6.05 -20.61
N ASP A 449 2.65 6.09 -19.46
CA ASP A 449 1.41 6.84 -19.26
C ASP A 449 1.65 8.04 -18.34
N ILE A 450 0.71 9.00 -18.32
CA ILE A 450 0.68 10.02 -17.28
C ILE A 450 0.30 9.33 -15.97
N ARG A 451 1.24 9.32 -15.02
CA ARG A 451 1.05 8.71 -13.70
C ARG A 451 0.29 9.65 -12.80
N VAL A 452 0.71 10.91 -12.77
CA VAL A 452 0.15 11.95 -11.92
C VAL A 452 0.48 13.33 -12.50
N ILE A 453 -0.47 14.25 -12.40
CA ILE A 453 -0.30 15.69 -12.62
C ILE A 453 -0.19 16.29 -11.21
N PRO A 454 1.02 16.62 -10.73
CA PRO A 454 1.22 17.08 -9.35
C PRO A 454 0.41 18.34 -9.01
N PHE A 455 -0.02 18.49 -7.76
CA PHE A 455 -0.74 19.71 -7.35
C PHE A 455 0.14 20.96 -7.37
N ASP A 456 1.44 20.78 -7.13
CA ASP A 456 2.50 21.78 -7.19
C ASP A 456 3.24 21.76 -8.53
N ALA A 457 2.61 21.22 -9.58
CA ALA A 457 3.21 21.13 -10.90
C ALA A 457 3.62 22.52 -11.42
N GLN A 458 4.88 22.61 -11.81
CA GLN A 458 5.38 23.77 -12.54
C GLN A 458 4.93 23.69 -14.01
N ASN A 459 5.09 24.79 -14.75
CA ASN A 459 4.83 24.80 -16.19
C ASN A 459 6.15 25.07 -16.92
N SER A 460 6.68 24.05 -17.61
CA SER A 460 7.91 24.13 -18.41
C SER A 460 7.77 24.95 -19.71
N GLY A 461 6.61 25.56 -19.95
CA GLY A 461 6.31 26.43 -21.10
C GLY A 461 5.95 25.69 -22.39
N LYS A 462 6.55 24.54 -22.68
CA LYS A 462 6.25 23.71 -23.87
C LYS A 462 5.96 22.26 -23.52
N CYS A 463 5.04 21.66 -24.27
CA CYS A 463 4.78 20.23 -24.23
C CYS A 463 5.96 19.45 -24.79
N VAL A 464 6.40 18.42 -24.06
CA VAL A 464 7.56 17.59 -24.43
C VAL A 464 7.40 16.91 -25.79
N TYR A 465 6.17 16.54 -26.15
CA TYR A 465 5.85 15.84 -27.40
C TYR A 465 5.59 16.80 -28.56
N CYS A 466 4.48 17.55 -28.53
CA CYS A 466 4.06 18.36 -29.67
C CYS A 466 4.72 19.76 -29.75
N LYS A 467 5.53 20.12 -28.76
CA LYS A 467 6.25 21.42 -28.65
C LYS A 467 5.37 22.68 -28.61
N ASN A 468 4.05 22.55 -28.65
CA ASN A 468 3.09 23.62 -28.35
C ASN A 468 3.15 24.02 -26.87
N ALA A 469 2.48 25.12 -26.50
CA ALA A 469 2.41 25.57 -25.11
C ALA A 469 1.91 24.45 -24.17
N SER A 470 2.61 24.23 -23.05
CA SER A 470 2.13 23.34 -21.99
C SER A 470 1.11 24.03 -21.09
N THR A 471 0.14 23.27 -20.60
CA THR A 471 -0.82 23.73 -19.59
C THR A 471 -0.28 23.47 -18.18
N THR A 472 0.45 22.37 -18.00
CA THR A 472 1.04 21.92 -16.74
C THR A 472 2.20 20.97 -17.03
N ASN A 473 3.05 20.70 -16.04
CA ASN A 473 3.86 19.51 -16.05
C ASN A 473 3.08 18.29 -15.55
N ALA A 474 3.46 17.13 -16.04
CA ALA A 474 2.98 15.82 -15.60
C ALA A 474 4.16 14.89 -15.36
N ILE A 475 3.97 13.91 -14.47
CA ILE A 475 4.90 12.82 -14.24
C ILE A 475 4.50 11.65 -15.12
N PHE A 476 5.42 11.24 -15.99
CA PHE A 476 5.28 10.08 -16.88
C PHE A 476 6.09 8.90 -16.37
N GLY A 477 5.63 7.68 -16.63
CA GLY A 477 6.36 6.46 -16.30
C GLY A 477 5.68 5.20 -16.82
N ARG A 478 6.47 4.12 -16.96
CA ARG A 478 5.94 2.77 -17.22
C ARG A 478 5.37 2.20 -15.93
N ALA A 479 4.17 1.62 -15.96
CA ALA A 479 3.49 1.15 -14.75
C ALA A 479 3.51 -0.39 -14.61
N TYR A 480 3.19 -0.85 -13.40
CA TYR A 480 2.95 -2.27 -13.07
C TYR A 480 1.63 -2.83 -13.62
#